data_AF-A0A2M8WSR9-F1
#
_entry.id   AF-A0A2M8WSR9-F1
#
_cell.length_a   1.000
_cell.length_b   1.000
_cell.length_c   1.000
_cell.angle_alpha   90.00
_cell.angle_beta   90.00
_cell.angle_gamma   90.00
#
_symmetry.space_group_name_H-M   'P 1'
#
loop_
_entity.id
_entity.type
_entity.pdbx_description
1 polymer ?
#
loop_
_entity_poly.entity_id
_entity_poly.type
_entity_poly.pdbx_seq_one_letter_code
_entity_poly.pdbx_strand_id
1 'polypeptide(L)'
;MPADTPPPPDDAPVRRLGRVGRTWRLAAAGTGLVVLVVAQLIPPSTLDTNDWFPLGSLSQYAFAGDPNGVVASSGVVGVTADGTEVSVWLDQMGIGVGHAEIEAQVDRIVADPSLLQDVADAYAWRFPDRAPLVEVRLERTTTQLHDGKPTADRSTEVLATWDVEDAGGSGTGSTDGTGSAHEGAGS
;
A
#
# COMPACT_ATOMS: atom_id res chain seq x y z
N MET A 1 -55.55 26.26 -56.89
CA MET A 1 -55.91 25.63 -55.60
C MET A 1 -54.76 25.96 -54.65
N PRO A 2 -54.91 26.87 -53.68
CA PRO A 2 -53.83 27.15 -52.74
C PRO A 2 -53.65 25.94 -51.81
N ALA A 3 -52.40 25.52 -51.60
CA ALA A 3 -52.08 24.48 -50.64
C ALA A 3 -52.15 25.08 -49.24
N ASP A 4 -53.02 24.54 -48.38
CA ASP A 4 -53.01 24.80 -46.95
C ASP A 4 -51.71 24.22 -46.38
N THR A 5 -50.77 25.10 -46.04
CA THR A 5 -49.61 24.72 -45.22
C THR A 5 -50.08 24.61 -43.77
N PRO A 6 -49.96 23.44 -43.11
CA PRO A 6 -50.35 23.33 -41.72
C PRO A 6 -49.50 24.28 -40.86
N PRO A 7 -50.09 24.92 -39.84
CA PRO A 7 -49.35 25.80 -38.94
C PRO A 7 -48.20 25.02 -38.28
N PRO A 8 -47.05 25.67 -38.01
CA PRO A 8 -45.98 25.02 -37.23
C PRO A 8 -46.57 24.57 -35.89
N PRO A 9 -46.12 23.42 -35.34
CA PRO A 9 -46.58 22.99 -34.02
C PRO A 9 -46.03 23.96 -32.97
N ASP A 10 -46.82 24.99 -32.67
CA ASP A 10 -46.59 25.84 -31.51
C ASP A 10 -47.00 25.08 -30.24
N ASP A 11 -46.12 25.19 -29.25
CA ASP A 11 -46.34 24.88 -27.84
C ASP A 11 -46.41 23.40 -27.45
N ALA A 12 -45.26 22.70 -27.56
CA ALA A 12 -45.01 21.62 -26.62
C ALA A 12 -45.17 22.17 -25.18
N PRO A 13 -46.12 21.67 -24.36
CA PRO A 13 -46.41 22.26 -23.07
C PRO A 13 -45.18 22.21 -22.19
N VAL A 14 -44.62 23.38 -21.88
CA VAL A 14 -43.44 23.53 -21.01
C VAL A 14 -43.83 23.06 -19.62
N ARG A 15 -43.54 21.79 -19.32
CA ARG A 15 -43.93 21.15 -18.07
C ARG A 15 -43.09 21.73 -16.93
N ARG A 16 -43.65 22.72 -16.23
CA ARG A 16 -42.98 23.34 -15.07
C ARG A 16 -42.78 22.29 -13.99
N LEU A 17 -41.55 22.17 -13.49
CA LEU A 17 -41.25 21.28 -12.37
C LEU A 17 -42.10 21.67 -11.17
N GLY A 18 -42.88 20.71 -10.67
CA GLY A 18 -43.61 20.88 -9.42
C GLY A 18 -42.65 21.20 -8.27
N ARG A 19 -43.14 21.95 -7.28
CA ARG A 19 -42.34 22.39 -6.12
C ARG A 19 -41.58 21.23 -5.49
N VAL A 20 -42.23 20.09 -5.29
CA VAL A 20 -41.64 18.87 -4.73
C VAL A 20 -40.41 18.38 -5.53
N GLY A 21 -40.51 18.32 -6.85
CA GLY A 21 -39.40 17.90 -7.71
C GLY A 21 -38.23 18.88 -7.71
N ARG A 22 -38.53 20.18 -7.58
CA ARG A 22 -37.50 21.22 -7.42
C ARG A 22 -36.80 21.11 -6.06
N THR A 23 -37.56 20.93 -4.98
CA THR A 23 -36.99 20.79 -3.63
C THR A 23 -36.12 19.54 -3.53
N TRP A 24 -36.56 18.41 -4.08
CA TRP A 24 -35.77 17.18 -4.08
C TRP A 24 -34.43 17.32 -4.80
N ARG A 25 -34.44 17.95 -5.99
CA ARG A 25 -33.20 18.20 -6.76
C ARG A 25 -32.24 19.13 -6.02
N LEU A 26 -32.77 20.19 -5.39
CA LEU A 26 -31.96 21.10 -4.59
C LEU A 26 -31.41 20.44 -3.32
N ALA A 27 -32.20 19.57 -2.68
CA ALA A 27 -31.75 18.79 -1.55
C ALA A 27 -30.62 17.83 -1.96
N ALA A 28 -30.78 17.07 -3.04
CA ALA A 28 -29.75 16.18 -3.54
C ALA A 28 -28.45 16.93 -3.92
N ALA A 29 -28.57 18.06 -4.62
CA ALA A 29 -27.43 18.90 -4.96
C ALA A 29 -26.77 19.52 -3.71
N GLY A 30 -27.57 19.99 -2.75
CA GLY A 30 -27.10 20.54 -1.50
C GLY A 30 -26.38 19.51 -0.64
N THR A 31 -26.91 18.29 -0.52
CA THR A 31 -26.24 17.18 0.16
C THR A 31 -24.89 16.87 -0.49
N GLY A 32 -24.84 16.79 -1.83
CA GLY A 32 -23.58 16.60 -2.55
C GLY A 32 -22.57 17.71 -2.25
N LEU A 33 -23.01 18.97 -2.26
CA LEU A 33 -22.17 20.12 -1.94
C LEU A 33 -21.66 20.07 -0.49
N VAL A 34 -22.51 19.72 0.46
CA VAL A 34 -22.12 19.57 1.88
C VAL A 34 -21.05 18.49 2.03
N VAL A 35 -21.23 17.33 1.39
CA VAL A 35 -20.22 16.26 1.40
C VAL A 35 -18.88 16.77 0.86
N LEU A 36 -18.89 17.49 -0.27
CA LEU A 36 -17.67 18.05 -0.86
C LEU A 36 -17.01 19.10 0.04
N VAL A 37 -17.79 20.00 0.67
CA VAL A 37 -17.25 21.03 1.56
C VAL A 37 -16.67 20.41 2.83
N VAL A 38 -17.35 19.44 3.43
CA VAL A 38 -16.87 18.75 4.64
C VAL A 38 -15.58 17.98 4.33
N ALA A 39 -15.51 17.27 3.20
CA ALA A 39 -14.30 16.58 2.76
C ALA A 39 -13.09 17.49 2.51
N GLN A 40 -13.32 18.79 2.25
CA GLN A 40 -12.26 19.78 1.97
C GLN A 40 -11.88 20.62 3.19
N LEU A 41 -12.79 20.85 4.14
CA LEU A 41 -12.56 21.69 5.32
C LEU A 41 -12.08 20.93 6.55
N ILE A 42 -12.27 19.60 6.58
CA ILE A 42 -11.72 18.78 7.66
C ILE A 42 -10.19 18.69 7.44
N PRO A 43 -9.36 19.02 8.46
CA PRO A 43 -7.92 18.91 8.34
C PRO A 43 -7.50 17.47 7.97
N PRO A 44 -6.62 17.29 6.98
CA PRO A 44 -6.15 15.97 6.57
C PRO A 44 -5.48 15.18 7.71
N SER A 45 -5.05 15.87 8.78
CA SER A 45 -4.52 15.26 10.00
C SER A 45 -5.56 14.53 10.86
N THR A 46 -6.85 14.66 10.58
CA THR A 46 -7.93 14.07 11.39
C THR A 46 -8.74 13.01 10.66
N LEU A 47 -8.87 13.12 9.34
CA LEU A 47 -9.53 12.15 8.48
C LEU A 47 -8.85 12.18 7.10
N ASP A 48 -8.14 11.12 6.75
CA ASP A 48 -7.58 10.97 5.41
C ASP A 48 -8.71 10.65 4.43
N THR A 49 -9.39 11.70 3.97
CA THR A 49 -10.59 11.58 3.12
C THR A 49 -10.24 11.15 1.69
N ASN A 50 -8.94 10.96 1.40
CA ASN A 50 -8.42 10.53 0.10
C ASN A 50 -8.88 9.10 -0.26
N ASP A 51 -9.12 8.24 0.74
CA ASP A 51 -9.61 6.87 0.55
C ASP A 51 -11.07 6.77 0.09
N TRP A 52 -11.83 7.88 0.14
CA TRP A 52 -13.26 7.90 -0.18
C TRP A 52 -13.53 8.10 -1.67
N PHE A 53 -12.70 7.50 -2.52
CA PHE A 53 -12.88 7.52 -3.96
C PHE A 53 -14.30 7.05 -4.36
N PRO A 54 -15.01 7.74 -5.28
CA PRO A 54 -14.58 8.86 -6.15
C PRO A 54 -14.85 10.26 -5.58
N LEU A 55 -15.24 10.37 -4.31
CA LEU A 55 -15.66 11.63 -3.67
C LEU A 55 -14.56 12.26 -2.78
N GLY A 56 -13.41 11.60 -2.65
CA GLY A 56 -12.26 12.09 -1.89
C GLY A 56 -11.67 13.39 -2.46
N SER A 57 -10.93 14.13 -1.62
CA SER A 57 -10.52 15.51 -1.92
C SER A 57 -9.50 15.67 -3.04
N LEU A 58 -8.94 14.58 -3.58
CA LEU A 58 -7.83 14.57 -4.56
C LEU A 58 -6.70 15.55 -4.18
N SER A 59 -6.50 15.77 -2.88
CA SER A 59 -5.58 16.77 -2.32
C SER A 59 -4.14 16.57 -2.79
N GLN A 60 -3.77 15.35 -3.20
CA GLN A 60 -2.51 14.99 -3.84
C GLN A 60 -2.13 15.85 -5.06
N TYR A 61 -3.10 16.52 -5.70
CA TYR A 61 -2.85 17.46 -6.81
C TYR A 61 -3.18 18.92 -6.49
N ALA A 62 -3.78 19.20 -5.32
CA ALA A 62 -4.29 20.54 -4.99
C ALA A 62 -3.24 21.43 -4.30
N PHE A 63 -2.24 20.84 -3.66
CA PHE A 63 -1.23 21.56 -2.89
C PHE A 63 0.18 21.15 -3.31
N ALA A 64 1.04 22.14 -3.53
CA ALA A 64 2.47 21.88 -3.65
C ALA A 64 3.01 21.46 -2.28
N GLY A 65 3.85 20.42 -2.25
CA GLY A 65 4.57 20.03 -1.05
C GLY A 65 5.46 21.18 -0.53
N ASP A 66 5.71 21.20 0.77
CA ASP A 66 6.61 22.20 1.37
C ASP A 66 8.03 22.02 0.80
N PRO A 67 8.59 23.02 0.09
CA PRO A 67 9.95 22.93 -0.47
C PRO A 67 11.04 22.82 0.61
N ASN A 68 10.73 23.17 1.86
CA ASN A 68 11.62 23.01 3.01
C ASN A 68 11.08 21.97 4.00
N GLY A 69 10.17 21.11 3.53
CA GLY A 69 9.60 20.03 4.32
C GLY A 69 10.52 18.83 4.43
N VAL A 70 9.95 17.74 4.94
CA VAL A 70 10.62 16.47 5.14
C VAL A 70 9.96 15.42 4.25
N VAL A 71 10.76 14.62 3.57
CA VAL A 71 10.29 13.48 2.78
C VAL A 71 10.75 12.18 3.41
N ALA A 72 9.87 11.18 3.47
CA ALA A 72 10.18 9.85 3.96
C ALA A 72 10.01 8.84 2.83
N SER A 73 10.89 7.84 2.78
CA SER A 73 10.79 6.69 1.88
C SER A 73 11.04 5.42 2.67
N SER A 74 10.25 4.39 2.40
CA SER A 74 10.36 3.10 3.08
C SER A 74 11.16 2.12 2.23
N GLY A 75 12.06 1.36 2.83
CA GLY A 75 12.93 0.40 2.15
C GLY A 75 13.07 -0.89 2.94
N VAL A 76 13.61 -1.92 2.30
CA VAL A 76 13.89 -3.20 2.95
C VAL A 76 15.38 -3.48 2.90
N VAL A 77 15.93 -3.87 4.04
CA VAL A 77 17.33 -4.23 4.24
C VAL A 77 17.39 -5.66 4.75
N GLY A 78 18.29 -6.46 4.19
CA GLY A 78 18.55 -7.83 4.67
C GLY A 78 19.91 -7.91 5.35
N VAL A 79 20.03 -8.77 6.35
CA VAL A 79 21.32 -9.18 6.93
C VAL A 79 21.57 -10.62 6.50
N THR A 80 22.71 -10.88 5.89
CA THR A 80 23.12 -12.23 5.47
C THR A 80 23.77 -13.01 6.61
N ALA A 81 23.92 -14.33 6.45
CA ALA A 81 24.47 -15.22 7.49
C ALA A 81 25.91 -14.91 7.93
N ASP A 82 26.67 -14.22 7.09
CA ASP A 82 28.01 -13.70 7.38
C ASP A 82 27.99 -12.34 8.12
N GLY A 83 26.79 -11.83 8.44
CA GLY A 83 26.58 -10.54 9.11
C GLY A 83 26.67 -9.33 8.19
N THR A 84 26.68 -9.54 6.87
CA THR A 84 26.74 -8.46 5.89
C THR A 84 25.35 -7.87 5.67
N GLU A 85 25.24 -6.55 5.72
CA GLU A 85 24.00 -5.86 5.38
C GLU A 85 23.89 -5.68 3.86
N VAL A 86 22.75 -6.07 3.29
CA VAL A 86 22.46 -5.99 1.87
C VAL A 86 21.15 -5.25 1.63
N SER A 87 21.19 -4.23 0.78
CA SER A 87 19.96 -3.56 0.32
C SER A 87 19.16 -4.53 -0.54
N VAL A 88 17.89 -4.74 -0.18
CA VAL A 88 16.97 -5.55 -0.98
C VAL A 88 16.32 -4.63 -2.01
N TRP A 89 16.66 -4.82 -3.28
CA TRP A 89 16.18 -3.97 -4.37
C TRP A 89 14.69 -4.26 -4.64
N LEU A 90 13.85 -3.29 -4.29
CA LEU A 90 12.40 -3.31 -4.48
C LEU A 90 12.03 -2.84 -5.90
N ASP A 91 12.50 -3.58 -6.89
CA ASP A 91 12.16 -3.39 -8.29
C ASP A 91 11.96 -4.73 -9.02
N GLN A 92 11.49 -4.66 -10.27
CA GLN A 92 11.24 -5.86 -11.10
C GLN A 92 12.49 -6.69 -11.40
N MET A 93 13.68 -6.10 -11.29
CA MET A 93 14.96 -6.77 -11.56
C MET A 93 15.58 -7.38 -10.30
N GLY A 94 15.21 -6.86 -9.12
CA GLY A 94 15.46 -7.38 -7.78
C GLY A 94 14.51 -8.52 -7.43
N ILE A 95 13.72 -8.37 -6.38
CA ILE A 95 12.85 -9.44 -5.85
C ILE A 95 11.43 -9.47 -6.44
N GLY A 96 11.13 -8.61 -7.42
CA GLY A 96 9.82 -8.59 -8.08
C GLY A 96 8.71 -7.86 -7.31
N VAL A 97 9.02 -7.34 -6.12
CA VAL A 97 8.14 -6.43 -5.35
C VAL A 97 8.55 -4.99 -5.64
N GLY A 98 7.62 -4.16 -6.06
CA GLY A 98 7.88 -2.75 -6.32
C GLY A 98 7.85 -1.92 -5.03
N HIS A 99 8.62 -0.83 -5.01
CA HIS A 99 8.65 0.14 -3.90
C HIS A 99 7.26 0.59 -3.44
N ALA A 100 6.36 0.91 -4.39
CA ALA A 100 5.00 1.35 -4.09
C ALA A 100 4.14 0.28 -3.39
N GLU A 101 4.40 -1.01 -3.62
CA GLU A 101 3.68 -2.09 -2.94
C GLU A 101 4.10 -2.19 -1.48
N ILE A 102 5.41 -2.09 -1.20
CA ILE A 102 5.91 -2.05 0.18
C ILE A 102 5.39 -0.82 0.91
N GLU A 103 5.41 0.35 0.28
CA GLU A 103 4.89 1.58 0.88
C GLU A 103 3.40 1.47 1.24
N ALA A 104 2.60 0.81 0.39
CA ALA A 104 1.17 0.58 0.66
C ALA A 104 0.92 -0.40 1.83
N GLN A 105 1.87 -1.27 2.14
CA GLN A 105 1.74 -2.31 3.17
C GLN A 105 2.49 -1.97 4.47
N VAL A 106 3.14 -0.80 4.60
CA VAL A 106 3.98 -0.46 5.77
C VAL A 106 3.26 -0.71 7.09
N ASP A 107 2.04 -0.18 7.27
CA ASP A 107 1.30 -0.32 8.53
C ASP A 107 0.98 -1.79 8.84
N ARG A 108 0.70 -2.58 7.80
CA ARG A 108 0.43 -4.01 7.92
C ARG A 108 1.69 -4.78 8.30
N ILE A 109 2.83 -4.48 7.68
CA ILE A 109 4.12 -5.11 7.98
C ILE A 109 4.61 -4.74 9.38
N VAL A 110 4.38 -3.50 9.82
CA VAL A 110 4.69 -3.09 11.20
C VAL A 110 3.81 -3.83 12.21
N ALA A 111 2.53 -4.04 11.88
CA ALA A 111 1.62 -4.81 12.72
C ALA A 111 1.93 -6.32 12.74
N ASP A 112 2.43 -6.85 11.62
CA ASP A 112 2.79 -8.25 11.45
C ASP A 112 4.13 -8.39 10.69
N PRO A 113 5.28 -8.36 11.39
CA PRO A 113 6.60 -8.45 10.76
C PRO A 113 6.87 -9.77 10.06
N SER A 114 6.09 -10.83 10.32
CA SER A 114 6.26 -12.14 9.67
C SER A 114 6.06 -12.06 8.15
N LEU A 115 5.36 -11.04 7.66
CA LEU A 115 5.21 -10.74 6.24
C LEU A 115 6.55 -10.46 5.53
N LEU A 116 7.61 -10.14 6.27
CA LEU A 116 8.96 -10.01 5.72
C LEU A 116 9.59 -11.36 5.34
N GLN A 117 9.02 -12.49 5.78
CA GLN A 117 9.45 -13.83 5.35
C GLN A 117 9.31 -13.98 3.82
N ASP A 118 8.21 -13.50 3.23
CA ASP A 118 7.99 -13.55 1.78
C ASP A 118 9.10 -12.81 1.01
N VAL A 119 9.64 -11.74 1.60
CA VAL A 119 10.76 -10.98 1.03
C VAL A 119 12.06 -11.79 1.09
N ALA A 120 12.32 -12.47 2.20
CA ALA A 120 13.47 -13.36 2.33
C ALA A 120 13.40 -14.53 1.34
N ASP A 121 12.23 -15.15 1.19
CA ASP A 121 11.99 -16.26 0.27
C ASP A 121 12.18 -15.83 -1.19
N ALA A 122 11.64 -14.66 -1.55
CA ALA A 122 11.82 -14.08 -2.89
C ALA A 122 13.30 -13.77 -3.17
N TYR A 123 14.04 -13.26 -2.18
CA TYR A 123 15.48 -13.04 -2.31
C TYR A 123 16.24 -14.34 -2.56
N ALA A 124 15.98 -15.38 -1.77
CA ALA A 124 16.62 -16.68 -1.90
C ALA A 124 16.31 -17.35 -3.24
N TRP A 125 15.04 -17.30 -3.68
CA TRP A 125 14.63 -17.81 -4.99
C TRP A 125 15.33 -17.07 -6.15
N ARG A 126 15.47 -15.75 -6.04
CA ARG A 126 16.03 -14.91 -7.10
C ARG A 126 17.56 -14.98 -7.18
N PHE A 127 18.21 -15.13 -6.04
CA PHE A 127 19.67 -15.11 -5.89
C PHE A 127 20.18 -16.37 -5.17
N PRO A 128 19.98 -17.57 -5.75
CA PRO A 128 20.32 -18.83 -5.09
C PRO A 128 21.83 -18.99 -4.82
N ASP A 129 22.67 -18.27 -5.56
CA ASP A 129 24.13 -18.30 -5.40
C ASP A 129 24.67 -17.30 -4.35
N ARG A 130 23.79 -16.48 -3.74
CA ARG A 130 24.17 -15.52 -2.70
C ARG A 130 23.96 -16.10 -1.31
N ALA A 131 24.64 -15.50 -0.32
CA ALA A 131 24.41 -15.85 1.08
C ALA A 131 22.93 -15.63 1.44
N PRO A 132 22.29 -16.58 2.14
CA PRO A 132 20.91 -16.43 2.57
C PRO A 132 20.79 -15.30 3.59
N LEU A 133 19.63 -14.65 3.60
CA LEU A 133 19.27 -13.67 4.61
C LEU A 133 18.89 -14.40 5.90
N VAL A 134 19.40 -13.91 7.03
CA VAL A 134 19.06 -14.39 8.38
C VAL A 134 18.13 -13.42 9.10
N GLU A 135 18.13 -12.16 8.68
CA GLU A 135 17.25 -11.13 9.21
C GLU A 135 16.82 -10.20 8.08
N VAL A 136 15.59 -9.70 8.14
CA VAL A 136 15.05 -8.69 7.24
C VAL A 136 14.46 -7.56 8.06
N ARG A 137 14.77 -6.33 7.66
CA ARG A 137 14.31 -5.09 8.31
C ARG A 137 13.53 -4.23 7.33
N LEU A 138 12.39 -3.73 7.80
CA LEU A 138 11.70 -2.61 7.16
C LEU A 138 12.25 -1.31 7.76
N GLU A 139 12.76 -0.42 6.92
CA GLU A 139 13.35 0.84 7.34
C GLU A 139 12.65 2.03 6.71
N ARG A 140 12.66 3.16 7.40
CA ARG A 140 12.21 4.46 6.89
C ARG A 140 13.37 5.42 6.89
N THR A 141 13.73 5.91 5.71
CA THR A 141 14.71 6.99 5.56
C THR A 141 13.98 8.31 5.39
N THR A 142 14.27 9.24 6.28
CA THR A 142 13.73 10.59 6.30
C THR A 142 14.80 11.56 5.81
N THR A 143 14.49 12.39 4.82
CA THR A 143 15.42 13.37 4.23
C THR A 143 14.81 14.77 4.32
N GLN A 144 15.59 15.72 4.85
CA GLN A 144 15.20 17.13 4.89
C GLN A 144 15.36 17.75 3.49
N LEU A 145 14.39 18.57 3.08
CA LEU A 145 14.48 19.37 1.85
C LEU A 145 14.92 20.80 2.13
N HIS A 146 15.61 21.40 1.18
CA HIS A 146 15.88 22.84 1.11
C HIS A 146 15.62 23.32 -0.31
N ASP A 147 14.70 24.26 -0.48
CA ASP A 147 14.25 24.77 -1.79
C ASP A 147 13.87 23.65 -2.78
N GLY A 148 13.17 22.63 -2.27
CA GLY A 148 12.71 21.47 -3.04
C GLY A 148 13.80 20.46 -3.38
N LYS A 149 15.02 20.60 -2.83
CA LYS A 149 16.14 19.70 -3.07
C LYS A 149 16.49 18.89 -1.82
N PRO A 150 16.82 17.60 -1.95
CA PRO A 150 17.30 16.80 -0.83
C PRO A 150 18.59 17.36 -0.24
N THR A 151 18.64 17.48 1.08
CA THR A 151 19.86 17.79 1.83
C THR A 151 20.67 16.53 2.14
N ALA A 152 21.83 16.71 2.78
CA ALA A 152 22.62 15.60 3.29
C ALA A 152 22.08 15.03 4.61
N ASP A 153 21.22 15.76 5.31
CA ASP A 153 20.65 15.35 6.58
C ASP A 153 19.59 14.26 6.33
N ARG A 154 20.00 13.02 6.59
CA ARG A 154 19.18 11.82 6.48
C ARG A 154 19.19 11.06 7.79
N SER A 155 18.02 10.62 8.21
CA SER A 155 17.85 9.76 9.37
C SER A 155 17.12 8.50 8.95
N THR A 156 17.65 7.35 9.34
CA THR A 156 17.05 6.04 9.07
C THR A 156 16.55 5.44 10.38
N GLU A 157 15.32 4.97 10.38
CA GLU A 157 14.67 4.30 11.50
C GLU A 157 14.23 2.89 11.06
N VAL A 158 14.47 1.90 11.91
CA VAL A 158 13.94 0.54 11.72
C VAL A 158 12.51 0.50 12.23
N LEU A 159 11.56 0.22 11.35
CA LEU A 159 10.13 0.15 11.68
C LEU A 159 9.70 -1.26 12.11
N ALA A 160 10.28 -2.29 11.49
CA ALA A 160 10.00 -3.69 11.80
C ALA A 160 11.24 -4.54 11.51
N THR A 161 11.38 -5.65 12.23
CA THR A 161 12.46 -6.62 12.07
C THR A 161 11.90 -8.02 12.12
N TRP A 162 12.42 -8.90 11.28
CA TRP A 162 12.04 -10.30 11.21
C TRP A 162 13.28 -11.18 11.10
N ASP A 163 13.38 -12.18 11.97
CA ASP A 163 14.37 -13.25 11.89
C ASP A 163 13.86 -14.36 10.95
N VAL A 164 14.65 -14.72 9.94
CA VAL A 164 14.23 -15.63 8.87
C VAL A 164 14.23 -17.09 9.37
N GLU A 165 13.10 -17.77 9.25
CA GLU A 165 12.87 -19.08 9.90
C GLU A 165 13.69 -20.23 9.27
N ASP A 166 14.13 -20.10 8.01
CA ASP A 166 14.86 -21.14 7.25
C ASP A 166 16.39 -20.94 7.16
N ALA A 167 16.93 -19.89 7.77
CA ALA A 167 18.37 -19.57 7.72
C ALA A 167 19.27 -20.57 8.49
N GLY A 168 18.68 -21.43 9.33
CA GLY A 168 19.40 -22.29 10.29
C GLY A 168 19.27 -23.80 10.07
N GLY A 169 18.88 -24.29 8.89
CA GLY A 169 18.42 -25.67 8.74
C GLY A 169 19.01 -26.50 7.59
N SER A 170 20.24 -27.00 7.74
CA SER A 170 20.58 -28.32 7.15
C SER A 170 21.35 -29.18 8.16
N GLY A 171 20.66 -30.21 8.66
CA GLY A 171 21.17 -31.13 9.69
C GLY A 171 20.28 -32.36 9.88
N THR A 172 20.34 -33.26 8.89
CA THR A 172 20.16 -34.74 8.96
C THR A 172 19.71 -35.39 10.28
N GLY A 173 18.68 -36.24 10.14
CA GLY A 173 18.31 -37.28 11.11
C GLY A 173 17.56 -38.45 10.48
N SER A 174 18.02 -38.95 9.32
CA SER A 174 17.68 -40.32 8.88
C SER A 174 18.74 -41.27 9.43
N THR A 175 18.36 -42.09 10.41
CA THR A 175 19.01 -43.37 10.69
C THR A 175 17.93 -44.43 10.83
N ASP A 176 17.77 -45.20 9.76
CA ASP A 176 17.39 -46.61 9.84
C ASP A 176 18.21 -47.32 10.93
N GLY A 177 17.55 -48.18 11.71
CA GLY A 177 18.27 -49.00 12.68
C GLY A 177 17.41 -49.83 13.61
N THR A 178 17.00 -51.00 13.12
CA THR A 178 16.93 -52.26 13.90
C THR A 178 15.62 -52.57 14.62
N GLY A 179 14.89 -53.51 14.01
CA GLY A 179 13.88 -54.31 14.70
C GLY A 179 14.46 -55.09 15.87
N SER A 180 13.62 -55.33 16.87
CA SER A 180 13.84 -56.36 17.88
C SER A 180 12.49 -56.91 18.33
N ALA A 181 12.33 -58.20 18.06
CA ALA A 181 11.57 -59.19 18.81
C ALA A 181 10.12 -58.87 19.20
N HIS A 182 9.21 -59.39 18.38
CA HIS A 182 7.90 -59.85 18.85
C HIS A 182 8.11 -61.21 19.55
N GLU A 183 8.44 -61.19 20.85
CA GLU A 183 8.40 -62.38 21.70
C GLU A 183 7.07 -62.38 22.45
N GLY A 184 6.09 -63.11 21.90
CA GLY A 184 4.84 -63.41 22.57
C GLY A 184 5.02 -64.60 23.50
N ALA A 185 4.87 -64.37 24.79
CA ALA A 185 4.73 -65.40 25.83
C ALA A 185 3.35 -65.30 26.49
N GLY A 186 2.70 -66.46 26.64
CA GLY A 186 1.47 -66.69 27.42
C GLY A 186 0.21 -66.75 26.55
N SER A 187 -0.62 -67.78 26.60
CA SER A 187 -0.77 -68.97 27.46
C SER A 187 -1.70 -69.95 26.76
#